data_AF-A0A7G9XN26-F1
#
_entry.id   AF-A0A7G9XN26-F1
#
_cell.length_a   1.000
_cell.length_b   1.000
_cell.length_c   1.000
_cell.angle_alpha   90.00
_cell.angle_beta   90.00
_cell.angle_gamma   90.00
#
_symmetry.space_group_name_H-M   'P 1'
#
loop_
_entity.id
_entity.type
_entity.pdbx_description
1 polymer ?
#
loop_
_entity_poly.entity_id
_entity_poly.type
_entity_poly.pdbx_seq_one_letter_code
_entity_poly.pdbx_strand_id
1 'polypeptide(L)'
;MSMTFPRARKGRPGYDIDEVEEFLEDARRAYTAENPDVSVITADTIRTTAFSLRKGGYSTSHVDAALERLEDAFAAREREREMARMGEEAWYAQARQTAQELLDRVVRPAGKKFQRVTFLTQGYSVKDVDAFADRIAAYFQNGGTLTTEDVRTIAFRPQRGGYREAQVDYVLDTVTRVMLAVR
;
A
#
# COMPACT_ATOMS: atom_id res chain seq x y z
N MET A 1 -21.96 -30.39 -24.34
CA MET A 1 -21.29 -29.08 -24.28
C MET A 1 -22.36 -28.04 -23.98
N SER A 2 -22.28 -27.38 -22.83
CA SER A 2 -23.17 -26.26 -22.50
C SER A 2 -22.69 -25.04 -23.29
N MET A 3 -23.59 -24.37 -24.00
CA MET A 3 -23.25 -23.09 -24.65
C MET A 3 -23.28 -21.98 -23.60
N THR A 4 -22.23 -21.17 -23.53
CA THR A 4 -22.11 -20.03 -22.59
C THR A 4 -23.23 -19.01 -22.78
N PHE A 5 -23.60 -18.74 -24.04
CA PHE A 5 -24.71 -17.87 -24.41
C PHE A 5 -25.65 -18.51 -25.44
N PRO A 6 -26.92 -18.05 -25.49
CA PRO A 6 -27.81 -18.40 -26.59
C PRO A 6 -27.33 -17.81 -27.92
N ARG A 7 -27.57 -18.54 -29.01
CA ARG A 7 -27.31 -18.10 -30.38
C ARG A 7 -28.25 -16.95 -30.77
N ALA A 8 -27.80 -16.11 -31.70
CA ALA A 8 -28.66 -15.08 -32.29
C ALA A 8 -29.88 -15.70 -32.98
N ARG A 9 -30.98 -14.93 -33.02
CA ARG A 9 -32.23 -15.36 -33.69
C ARG A 9 -31.96 -15.77 -35.14
N LYS A 10 -32.69 -16.78 -35.61
CA LYS A 10 -32.57 -17.33 -36.98
C LYS A 10 -32.65 -16.20 -38.01
N GLY A 11 -31.63 -16.09 -38.86
CA GLY A 11 -31.54 -15.08 -39.92
C GLY A 11 -30.90 -13.76 -39.53
N ARG A 12 -30.56 -13.53 -38.25
CA ARG A 12 -29.77 -12.37 -37.81
C ARG A 12 -28.31 -12.78 -37.53
N PRO A 13 -27.32 -11.97 -37.89
CA PRO A 13 -25.95 -12.19 -37.44
C PRO A 13 -25.87 -11.94 -35.92
N GLY A 14 -24.95 -12.65 -35.27
CA GLY A 14 -24.60 -12.49 -33.87
C GLY A 14 -23.10 -12.26 -33.73
N TYR A 15 -22.60 -12.03 -32.52
CA TYR A 15 -21.17 -11.90 -32.32
C TYR A 15 -20.43 -13.21 -32.59
N ASP A 16 -19.24 -13.12 -33.17
CA ASP A 16 -18.39 -14.26 -33.41
C ASP A 16 -18.14 -15.00 -32.09
N ILE A 17 -18.33 -16.31 -32.11
CA ILE A 17 -18.29 -17.13 -30.90
C ILE A 17 -16.86 -17.26 -30.42
N ASP A 18 -15.91 -17.40 -31.34
CA ASP A 18 -14.52 -17.63 -30.98
C ASP A 18 -13.94 -16.36 -30.35
N GLU A 19 -14.23 -15.18 -30.91
CA GLU A 19 -13.79 -13.89 -30.33
C GLU A 19 -14.38 -13.65 -28.93
N VAL A 20 -15.68 -13.96 -28.72
CA VAL A 20 -16.33 -13.77 -27.42
C VAL A 20 -15.76 -14.73 -26.37
N GLU A 21 -15.56 -16.00 -26.72
CA GLU A 21 -15.04 -17.00 -25.78
C GLU A 21 -13.56 -16.71 -25.42
N GLU A 22 -12.73 -16.33 -26.40
CA GLU A 22 -11.34 -15.93 -26.17
C GLU A 22 -11.26 -14.74 -25.21
N PHE A 23 -12.06 -13.70 -25.46
CA PHE A 23 -12.11 -12.52 -24.59
C PHE A 23 -12.55 -12.86 -23.16
N LEU A 24 -13.57 -13.71 -22.99
CA LEU A 24 -14.04 -14.11 -21.67
C LEU A 24 -13.03 -14.97 -20.93
N GLU A 25 -12.27 -15.80 -21.64
CA GLU A 25 -11.19 -16.57 -21.03
C GLU A 25 -10.09 -15.63 -20.52
N ASP A 26 -9.66 -14.66 -21.32
CA ASP A 26 -8.67 -13.68 -20.91
C ASP A 26 -9.16 -12.83 -19.75
N ALA A 27 -10.43 -12.39 -19.78
CA ALA A 27 -11.03 -11.65 -18.68
C ALA A 27 -11.08 -12.49 -17.39
N ARG A 28 -11.35 -13.80 -17.48
CA ARG A 28 -11.32 -14.70 -16.32
C ARG A 28 -9.90 -14.86 -15.75
N ARG A 29 -8.89 -14.97 -16.62
CA ARG A 29 -7.48 -15.03 -16.21
C ARG A 29 -7.07 -13.74 -15.52
N ALA A 30 -7.41 -12.59 -16.10
CA ALA A 30 -7.22 -11.27 -15.52
C ALA A 30 -7.90 -11.14 -14.15
N TYR A 31 -9.13 -11.64 -14.02
CA TYR A 31 -9.87 -11.60 -12.77
C TYR A 31 -9.27 -12.51 -11.69
N THR A 32 -8.67 -13.65 -12.06
CA THR A 32 -8.12 -14.59 -11.07
C THR A 32 -6.64 -14.32 -10.75
N ALA A 33 -5.95 -13.53 -11.56
CA ALA A 33 -4.53 -13.23 -11.37
C ALA A 33 -4.24 -12.54 -10.02
N GLU A 34 -3.24 -13.08 -9.31
CA GLU A 34 -2.72 -12.53 -8.05
C GLU A 34 -1.78 -11.35 -8.28
N ASN A 35 -1.13 -11.28 -9.45
CA ASN A 35 -0.18 -10.22 -9.82
C ASN A 35 -0.79 -9.28 -10.88
N PRO A 36 -1.26 -8.07 -10.48
CA PRO A 36 -2.10 -7.23 -11.31
C PRO A 36 -1.36 -6.48 -12.43
N ASP A 37 -0.06 -6.24 -12.31
CA ASP A 37 0.73 -5.51 -13.32
C ASP A 37 0.91 -6.26 -14.64
N VAL A 38 0.52 -7.54 -14.68
CA VAL A 38 0.62 -8.40 -15.88
C VAL A 38 -0.71 -8.50 -16.63
N SER A 39 -1.81 -7.97 -16.07
CA SER A 39 -3.15 -8.11 -16.65
C SER A 39 -3.56 -6.88 -17.45
N VAL A 40 -3.79 -7.07 -18.75
CA VAL A 40 -4.13 -6.00 -19.72
C VAL A 40 -5.64 -5.69 -19.74
N ILE A 41 -6.48 -6.50 -19.10
CA ILE A 41 -7.94 -6.31 -19.12
C ILE A 41 -8.39 -5.48 -17.91
N THR A 42 -8.91 -4.29 -18.22
CA THR A 42 -9.51 -3.35 -17.26
C THR A 42 -11.01 -3.16 -17.54
N ALA A 43 -11.72 -2.49 -16.63
CA ALA A 43 -13.10 -2.07 -16.86
C ALA A 43 -13.24 -1.26 -18.16
N ASP A 44 -12.30 -0.34 -18.45
CA ASP A 44 -12.30 0.46 -19.68
C ASP A 44 -12.07 -0.39 -20.94
N THR A 45 -11.19 -1.40 -20.85
CA THR A 45 -10.96 -2.35 -21.95
C THR A 45 -12.22 -3.15 -22.26
N ILE A 46 -12.95 -3.62 -21.25
CA ILE A 46 -14.22 -4.35 -21.44
C ILE A 46 -15.25 -3.46 -22.13
N ARG A 47 -15.40 -2.22 -21.68
CA ARG A 47 -16.35 -1.25 -22.22
C ARG A 47 -16.12 -0.91 -23.69
N THR A 48 -14.85 -0.91 -24.12
CA THR A 48 -14.45 -0.52 -25.49
C THR A 48 -14.29 -1.72 -26.44
N THR A 49 -14.44 -2.95 -25.93
CA THR A 49 -14.31 -4.17 -26.73
C THR A 49 -15.45 -4.29 -27.74
N ALA A 50 -15.12 -4.65 -28.98
CA ALA A 50 -16.09 -4.86 -30.06
C ALA A 50 -15.83 -6.19 -30.75
N PHE A 51 -16.89 -6.94 -31.00
CA PHE A 51 -16.84 -8.24 -31.68
C PHE A 51 -17.40 -8.17 -33.10
N SER A 52 -16.82 -8.97 -33.99
CA SER A 52 -17.26 -9.14 -35.37
C SER A 52 -18.63 -9.84 -35.44
N LEU A 53 -19.43 -9.52 -36.45
CA LEU A 53 -20.76 -10.13 -36.65
C LEU A 53 -20.71 -11.30 -37.64
N ARG A 54 -21.12 -12.49 -37.19
CA ARG A 54 -21.13 -13.73 -37.99
C ARG A 54 -22.47 -14.46 -37.95
N LYS A 55 -22.79 -15.17 -39.03
CA LYS A 55 -24.04 -15.92 -39.15
C LYS A 55 -24.02 -17.09 -38.15
N GLY A 56 -25.03 -17.12 -37.28
CA GLY A 56 -25.08 -18.12 -36.21
C GLY A 56 -24.17 -17.80 -35.02
N GLY A 57 -23.71 -16.55 -34.86
CA GLY A 57 -23.00 -16.10 -33.68
C GLY A 57 -23.85 -16.05 -32.41
N TYR A 58 -23.27 -15.60 -31.30
CA TYR A 58 -23.99 -15.37 -30.05
C TYR A 58 -24.95 -14.18 -30.13
N SER A 59 -26.01 -14.25 -29.33
CA SER A 59 -26.97 -13.15 -29.21
C SER A 59 -26.28 -11.91 -28.65
N THR A 60 -26.19 -10.85 -29.45
CA THR A 60 -25.55 -9.57 -29.03
C THR A 60 -26.07 -9.10 -27.69
N SER A 61 -27.40 -9.05 -27.52
CA SER A 61 -28.03 -8.63 -26.26
C SER A 61 -27.65 -9.45 -25.03
N HIS A 62 -27.35 -10.74 -25.17
CA HIS A 62 -26.96 -11.59 -24.04
C HIS A 62 -25.48 -11.43 -23.72
N VAL A 63 -24.65 -11.25 -24.74
CA VAL A 63 -23.23 -10.96 -24.60
C VAL A 63 -23.05 -9.56 -24.00
N ASP A 64 -23.71 -8.54 -24.54
CA ASP A 64 -23.66 -7.15 -24.04
C ASP A 64 -24.04 -7.08 -22.56
N ALA A 65 -25.16 -7.70 -22.18
CA ALA A 65 -25.58 -7.74 -20.77
C ALA A 65 -24.62 -8.51 -19.86
N ALA A 66 -23.84 -9.45 -20.41
CA ALA A 66 -22.81 -10.15 -19.65
C ALA A 66 -21.52 -9.31 -19.55
N LEU A 67 -21.13 -8.59 -20.60
CA LEU A 67 -20.01 -7.65 -20.59
C LEU A 67 -20.28 -6.50 -19.61
N GLU A 68 -21.50 -5.97 -19.55
CA GLU A 68 -21.90 -4.94 -18.57
C GLU A 68 -21.68 -5.44 -17.13
N ARG A 69 -22.15 -6.65 -16.80
CA ARG A 69 -21.91 -7.25 -15.48
C ARG A 69 -20.43 -7.51 -15.19
N LEU A 70 -19.66 -7.84 -16.23
CA LEU A 70 -18.23 -8.07 -16.11
C LEU A 70 -17.47 -6.76 -15.88
N GLU A 71 -17.83 -5.70 -16.61
CA GLU A 71 -17.32 -4.34 -16.42
C GLU A 71 -17.58 -3.86 -15.00
N ASP A 72 -18.81 -4.01 -14.49
CA ASP A 72 -19.17 -3.63 -13.12
C ASP A 72 -18.29 -4.35 -12.06
N ALA A 73 -18.04 -5.65 -12.26
CA ALA A 73 -17.20 -6.44 -11.36
C ALA A 73 -15.73 -5.99 -11.39
N PHE A 74 -15.21 -5.68 -12.58
CA PHE A 74 -13.85 -5.14 -12.74
C PHE A 74 -13.74 -3.74 -12.13
N ALA A 75 -14.71 -2.85 -12.38
CA ALA A 75 -14.74 -1.50 -11.84
C ALA A 75 -14.84 -1.48 -10.31
N ALA A 76 -15.65 -2.37 -9.72
CA ALA A 76 -15.71 -2.52 -8.26
C ALA A 76 -14.36 -2.94 -7.68
N ARG A 77 -13.73 -3.96 -8.29
CA ARG A 77 -12.44 -4.48 -7.83
C ARG A 77 -11.29 -3.48 -8.03
N GLU A 78 -11.26 -2.77 -9.17
CA GLU A 78 -10.30 -1.70 -9.43
C GLU A 78 -10.43 -0.59 -8.38
N ARG A 79 -11.66 -0.15 -8.09
CA ARG A 79 -11.90 0.85 -7.02
C ARG A 79 -11.46 0.35 -5.65
N GLU A 80 -11.79 -0.87 -5.26
CA GLU A 80 -11.34 -1.45 -3.98
C GLU A 80 -9.81 -1.52 -3.90
N ARG A 81 -9.15 -1.89 -5.01
CA ARG A 81 -7.68 -1.93 -5.10
C ARG A 81 -7.05 -0.56 -5.09
N GLU A 82 -7.64 0.43 -5.75
CA GLU A 82 -7.18 1.81 -5.70
C GLU A 82 -7.38 2.40 -4.31
N MET A 83 -8.50 2.12 -3.63
CA MET A 83 -8.68 2.52 -2.24
C MET A 83 -7.69 1.83 -1.31
N ALA A 84 -7.43 0.54 -1.51
CA ALA A 84 -6.42 -0.20 -0.77
C ALA A 84 -5.01 0.38 -1.02
N ARG A 85 -4.61 0.56 -2.29
CA ARG A 85 -3.31 1.13 -2.68
C ARG A 85 -3.16 2.58 -2.26
N MET A 86 -4.10 3.46 -2.55
CA MET A 86 -3.99 4.88 -2.16
C MET A 86 -4.05 5.04 -0.65
N GLY A 87 -4.82 4.23 0.06
CA GLY A 87 -4.84 4.20 1.52
C GLY A 87 -3.51 3.72 2.10
N GLU A 88 -2.96 2.64 1.55
CA GLU A 88 -1.69 2.03 1.98
C GLU A 88 -0.47 2.87 1.56
N GLU A 89 -0.45 3.41 0.35
CA GLU A 89 0.61 4.28 -0.18
C GLU A 89 0.62 5.64 0.51
N ALA A 90 -0.55 6.28 0.73
CA ALA A 90 -0.61 7.52 1.51
C ALA A 90 -0.19 7.28 2.97
N TRP A 91 -0.58 6.14 3.55
CA TRP A 91 -0.16 5.75 4.90
C TRP A 91 1.34 5.49 4.99
N TYR A 92 1.92 4.72 4.05
CA TYR A 92 3.36 4.50 3.96
C TYR A 92 4.13 5.78 3.62
N ALA A 93 3.58 6.66 2.79
CA ALA A 93 4.18 7.96 2.47
C ALA A 93 4.23 8.84 3.72
N GLN A 94 3.16 8.89 4.51
CA GLN A 94 3.14 9.58 5.80
C GLN A 94 4.11 8.94 6.80
N ALA A 95 4.17 7.61 6.87
CA ALA A 95 5.11 6.90 7.73
C ALA A 95 6.56 7.16 7.30
N ARG A 96 6.86 7.20 5.99
CA ARG A 96 8.17 7.55 5.43
C ARG A 96 8.55 9.00 5.72
N GLN A 97 7.63 9.95 5.54
CA GLN A 97 7.88 11.34 5.88
C GLN A 97 8.21 11.48 7.38
N THR A 98 7.41 10.84 8.23
CA THR A 98 7.65 10.80 9.68
C THR A 98 9.00 10.16 10.01
N ALA A 99 9.37 9.07 9.33
CA ALA A 99 10.67 8.43 9.48
C ALA A 99 11.83 9.36 9.09
N GLN A 100 11.67 10.14 8.01
CA GLN A 100 12.67 11.10 7.56
C GLN A 100 12.85 12.23 8.59
N GLU A 101 11.76 12.79 9.11
CA GLU A 101 11.82 13.83 10.15
C GLU A 101 12.48 13.32 11.44
N LEU A 102 12.21 12.06 11.82
CA LEU A 102 12.89 11.39 12.92
C LEU A 102 14.39 11.21 12.62
N LEU A 103 14.74 10.75 11.42
CA LEU A 103 16.12 10.57 11.00
C LEU A 103 16.89 11.88 11.08
N ASP A 104 16.35 12.95 10.49
CA ASP A 104 16.93 14.30 10.49
C ASP A 104 17.15 14.84 11.92
N ARG A 105 16.33 14.40 12.87
CA ARG A 105 16.52 14.70 14.29
C ARG A 105 17.65 13.88 14.90
N VAL A 106 17.63 12.56 14.73
CA VAL A 106 18.57 11.65 15.42
C VAL A 106 19.97 11.72 14.83
N VAL A 107 20.16 12.15 13.60
CA VAL A 107 21.50 12.32 12.99
C VAL A 107 22.22 13.62 13.39
N ARG A 108 21.57 14.50 14.17
CA ARG A 108 22.21 15.74 14.65
C ARG A 108 23.45 15.44 15.49
N PRO A 109 24.40 16.40 15.59
CA PRO A 109 25.58 16.25 16.42
C PRO A 109 25.22 15.89 17.87
N ALA A 110 26.06 15.06 18.49
CA ALA A 110 25.90 14.68 19.90
C ALA A 110 25.72 15.91 20.81
N GLY A 111 24.83 15.80 21.78
CA GLY A 111 24.43 16.88 22.69
C GLY A 111 23.49 17.93 22.07
N LYS A 112 23.17 17.83 20.78
CA LYS A 112 22.29 18.77 20.05
C LYS A 112 21.09 18.09 19.38
N LYS A 113 20.89 16.79 19.63
CA LYS A 113 19.74 16.04 19.07
C LYS A 113 18.43 16.51 19.70
N PHE A 114 18.43 16.84 21.00
CA PHE A 114 17.27 17.30 21.76
C PHE A 114 17.55 18.59 22.54
N GLN A 115 16.49 19.27 22.97
CA GLN A 115 16.56 20.42 23.85
C GLN A 115 17.02 19.97 25.23
N ARG A 116 17.92 20.73 25.83
CA ARG A 116 18.40 20.49 27.19
C ARG A 116 17.58 21.28 28.19
N VAL A 117 17.36 20.68 29.36
CA VAL A 117 16.78 21.40 30.50
C VAL A 117 17.84 22.24 31.18
N THR A 118 17.41 23.15 32.07
CA THR A 118 18.35 23.96 32.86
C THR A 118 19.21 23.07 33.77
N PHE A 119 20.38 23.56 34.18
CA PHE A 119 21.29 22.80 35.07
C PHE A 119 20.69 22.48 36.44
N LEU A 120 19.64 23.19 36.84
CA LEU A 120 18.91 22.97 38.10
C LEU A 120 17.90 21.82 37.98
N THR A 121 17.47 21.50 36.75
CA THR A 121 16.46 20.47 36.47
C THR A 121 17.14 19.17 36.03
N GLN A 122 16.52 18.05 36.37
CA GLN A 122 16.91 16.73 35.90
C GLN A 122 16.20 16.41 34.59
N GLY A 123 16.91 15.76 33.68
CA GLY A 123 16.36 15.19 32.46
C GLY A 123 17.12 13.92 32.11
N TYR A 124 16.95 13.40 30.90
CA TYR A 124 17.65 12.19 30.50
C TYR A 124 19.13 12.43 30.19
N SER A 125 19.94 11.42 30.53
CA SER A 125 21.37 11.37 30.23
C SER A 125 21.61 11.62 28.75
N VAL A 126 22.33 12.69 28.44
CA VAL A 126 22.64 13.08 27.06
C VAL A 126 23.38 11.95 26.36
N LYS A 127 24.30 11.30 27.07
CA LYS A 127 25.09 10.18 26.55
C LYS A 127 24.23 8.97 26.21
N ASP A 128 23.27 8.61 27.07
CA ASP A 128 22.46 7.42 26.88
C ASP A 128 21.44 7.63 25.74
N VAL A 129 20.84 8.83 25.69
CA VAL A 129 19.91 9.22 24.63
C VAL A 129 20.61 9.32 23.29
N ASP A 130 21.80 9.94 23.21
CA ASP A 130 22.54 10.04 21.96
C ASP A 130 22.94 8.65 21.44
N ALA A 131 23.41 7.75 22.31
CA ALA A 131 23.76 6.39 21.92
C ALA A 131 22.56 5.60 21.39
N PHE A 132 21.38 5.78 21.99
CA PHE A 132 20.16 5.14 21.50
C PHE A 132 19.67 5.77 20.19
N ALA A 133 19.78 7.09 20.06
CA ALA A 133 19.47 7.80 18.82
C ALA A 133 20.35 7.32 17.65
N ASP A 134 21.62 7.01 17.90
CA ASP A 134 22.51 6.44 16.89
C ASP A 134 22.08 5.00 16.49
N ARG A 135 21.56 4.19 17.43
CA ARG A 135 20.94 2.88 17.10
C ARG A 135 19.70 3.03 16.23
N ILE A 136 18.84 4.01 16.53
CA ILE A 136 17.67 4.33 15.71
C ILE A 136 18.12 4.76 14.30
N ALA A 137 19.13 5.62 14.20
CA ALA A 137 19.66 6.04 12.90
C ALA A 137 20.21 4.85 12.10
N ALA A 138 20.96 3.94 12.75
CA ALA A 138 21.48 2.74 12.12
C ALA A 138 20.37 1.77 11.66
N TYR A 139 19.27 1.66 12.42
CA TYR A 139 18.08 0.91 12.01
C TYR A 139 17.49 1.45 10.70
N PHE A 140 17.24 2.76 10.64
CA PHE A 140 16.63 3.37 9.46
C PHE A 140 17.56 3.43 8.23
N GLN A 141 18.88 3.54 8.42
CA GLN A 141 19.83 3.62 7.30
C GLN A 141 20.24 2.25 6.77
N ASN A 142 20.51 1.29 7.66
CA ASN A 142 21.19 0.04 7.30
C ASN A 142 20.37 -1.21 7.65
N GLY A 143 19.12 -1.06 8.12
CA GLY A 143 18.29 -2.19 8.54
C GLY A 143 18.83 -2.92 9.77
N GLY A 144 19.44 -2.17 10.71
CA GLY A 144 20.01 -2.73 11.94
C GLY A 144 19.00 -3.50 12.81
N THR A 145 19.49 -4.23 13.82
CA THR A 145 18.65 -4.96 14.77
C THR A 145 18.13 -4.02 15.87
N LEU A 146 17.04 -3.31 15.60
CA LEU A 146 16.26 -2.59 16.61
C LEU A 146 14.82 -3.06 16.53
N THR A 147 14.28 -3.53 17.64
CA THR A 147 12.88 -4.01 17.72
C THR A 147 11.99 -2.96 18.40
N THR A 148 10.69 -3.03 18.16
CA THR A 148 9.71 -2.17 18.85
C THR A 148 9.74 -2.36 20.37
N GLU A 149 10.07 -3.56 20.84
CA GLU A 149 10.21 -3.86 22.26
C GLU A 149 11.43 -3.16 22.88
N ASP A 150 12.55 -3.09 22.16
CA ASP A 150 13.74 -2.33 22.60
C ASP A 150 13.41 -0.86 22.83
N VAL A 151 12.58 -0.26 21.97
CA VAL A 151 12.17 1.15 22.09
C VAL A 151 11.22 1.38 23.25
N ARG A 152 10.35 0.41 23.57
CA ARG A 152 9.37 0.52 24.65
C ARG A 152 9.97 0.29 26.04
N THR A 153 11.02 -0.53 26.12
CA THR A 153 11.63 -0.94 27.39
C THR A 153 12.89 -0.15 27.75
N ILE A 154 13.38 0.71 26.84
CA ILE A 154 14.57 1.52 27.10
C ILE A 154 14.33 2.48 28.27
N ALA A 155 15.29 2.53 29.19
CA ALA A 155 15.30 3.47 30.30
C ALA A 155 16.60 4.28 30.27
N PHE A 156 16.47 5.60 30.29
CA PHE A 156 17.63 6.50 30.34
C PHE A 156 17.94 6.89 31.78
N ARG A 157 19.23 6.90 32.13
CA ARG A 157 19.65 7.37 33.46
C ARG A 157 19.38 8.86 33.58
N PRO A 158 19.03 9.36 34.77
CA PRO A 158 18.69 10.76 34.92
C PRO A 158 19.97 11.60 35.14
N GLN A 159 20.06 12.77 34.51
CA GLN A 159 21.21 13.68 34.49
C GLN A 159 20.76 15.14 34.68
N ARG A 160 21.46 15.90 35.53
CA ARG A 160 21.23 17.36 35.66
C ARG A 160 21.64 18.09 34.37
N GLY A 161 20.78 18.99 33.87
CA GLY A 161 20.98 19.62 32.56
C GLY A 161 20.99 18.60 31.41
N GLY A 162 20.29 17.48 31.59
CA GLY A 162 20.06 16.46 30.57
C GLY A 162 19.15 16.92 29.44
N TYR A 163 18.76 16.01 28.56
CA TYR A 163 17.72 16.28 27.59
C TYR A 163 16.34 16.33 28.24
N ARG A 164 15.44 17.14 27.67
CA ARG A 164 14.05 17.24 28.11
C ARG A 164 13.32 15.92 27.86
N GLU A 165 12.90 15.26 28.94
CA GLU A 165 12.27 13.93 28.92
C GLU A 165 11.09 13.88 27.95
N ALA A 166 10.11 14.79 28.09
CA ALA A 166 8.95 14.86 27.20
C ALA A 166 9.28 14.93 25.69
N GLN A 167 10.42 15.54 25.34
CA GLN A 167 10.83 15.62 23.93
C GLN A 167 11.47 14.32 23.45
N VAL A 168 12.19 13.61 24.32
CA VAL A 168 12.76 12.30 24.03
C VAL A 168 11.63 11.27 23.92
N ASP A 169 10.72 11.25 24.88
CA ASP A 169 9.60 10.30 24.93
C ASP A 169 8.70 10.40 23.70
N TYR A 170 8.40 11.63 23.26
CA TYR A 170 7.65 11.85 22.02
C TYR A 170 8.34 11.22 20.81
N VAL A 171 9.67 11.30 20.74
CA VAL A 171 10.43 10.69 19.65
C VAL A 171 10.41 9.17 19.73
N LEU A 172 10.51 8.57 20.93
CA LEU A 172 10.41 7.12 21.10
C LEU A 172 9.03 6.57 20.71
N ASP A 173 7.96 7.27 21.09
CA ASP A 173 6.59 6.93 20.69
C ASP A 173 6.43 6.99 19.17
N THR A 174 6.93 8.06 18.55
CA THR A 174 6.86 8.24 17.10
C THR A 174 7.66 7.17 16.36
N VAL A 175 8.86 6.81 16.84
CA VAL A 175 9.65 5.70 16.29
C VAL A 175 8.86 4.39 16.36
N THR A 176 8.23 4.10 17.50
CA THR A 176 7.39 2.89 17.67
C THR A 176 6.25 2.87 16.66
N ARG A 177 5.56 4.00 16.45
CA ARG A 177 4.48 4.13 15.45
C ARG A 177 4.97 3.85 14.04
N VAL A 178 6.11 4.43 13.65
CA VAL A 178 6.71 4.21 12.32
C VAL A 178 7.12 2.75 12.13
N MET A 179 7.75 2.13 13.12
CA MET A 179 8.15 0.71 13.05
C MET A 179 6.95 -0.23 12.90
N LEU A 180 5.81 0.10 13.51
CA LEU A 180 4.56 -0.67 13.33
C LEU A 180 3.90 -0.43 11.97
N ALA A 181 4.04 0.78 11.43
CA ALA A 181 3.44 1.16 10.14
C ALA A 181 4.18 0.57 8.93
N VAL A 182 5.44 0.16 9.08
CA VAL A 182 6.30 -0.38 7.99
C VAL A 182 6.39 -1.92 8.03
N ARG A 183 5.65 -2.58 8.93
CA ARG A 183 5.68 -4.04 9.11
C ARG A 183 4.61 -4.77 8.31
#